data_AF-A0A2V5WRH0-F1
#
_entry.id   AF-A0A2V5WRH0-F1
#
_cell.length_a   1.000
_cell.length_b   1.000
_cell.length_c   1.000
_cell.angle_alpha   90.00
_cell.angle_beta   90.00
_cell.angle_gamma   90.00
#
_symmetry.space_group_name_H-M   'P 1'
#
loop_
_entity.id
_entity.type
_entity.pdbx_description
1 polymer ?
#
loop_
_entity_poly.entity_id
_entity_poly.type
_entity_poly.pdbx_seq_one_letter_code
_entity_poly.pdbx_strand_id
1 'polypeptide(L)'
;MKTTTDTTLREVEPAGTNTASSLPGLVAEHPFLQGMTPEHLAILTECAMFAEFKKGEVIFREGTPANRFYLIRSGRVELEAEVPERDHMLIQNIGPGDVLGWSWMFPPYYWRF
;
A
#
# COMPACT_ATOMS: atom_id res chain seq x y z
N MET A 1 4.32 32.56 -35.04
CA MET A 1 5.35 31.51 -34.92
C MET A 1 5.47 31.11 -33.45
N LYS A 2 4.64 30.16 -33.01
CA LYS A 2 4.85 29.33 -31.81
C LYS A 2 4.23 27.98 -32.14
N THR A 3 5.08 26.97 -32.07
CA THR A 3 4.89 25.62 -32.58
C THR A 3 4.01 24.85 -31.60
N THR A 4 2.89 24.31 -32.08
CA THR A 4 2.09 23.31 -31.38
C THR A 4 2.80 21.97 -31.54
N THR A 5 3.37 21.43 -30.47
CA THR A 5 3.90 20.06 -30.48
C THR A 5 2.78 19.12 -30.04
N ASP A 6 2.35 18.33 -31.00
CA ASP A 6 1.41 17.23 -30.91
C ASP A 6 2.09 16.06 -30.17
N THR A 7 1.58 15.68 -28.99
CA THR A 7 2.11 14.53 -28.23
C THR A 7 1.37 13.28 -28.67
N THR A 8 1.99 12.57 -29.61
CA THR A 8 1.53 11.28 -30.13
C THR A 8 1.49 10.21 -29.03
N LEU A 9 0.32 9.62 -28.78
CA LEU A 9 0.20 8.35 -28.08
C LEU A 9 0.77 7.26 -28.99
N ARG A 10 1.92 6.68 -28.61
CA ARG A 10 2.41 5.42 -29.18
C ARG A 10 2.23 4.32 -28.15
N GLU A 11 1.20 3.52 -28.36
CA GLU A 11 1.10 2.19 -27.75
C GLU A 11 2.12 1.29 -28.47
N VAL A 12 3.02 0.67 -27.71
CA VAL A 12 4.00 -0.30 -28.21
C VAL A 12 3.61 -1.66 -27.66
N GLU A 13 3.31 -2.57 -28.60
CA GLU A 13 2.93 -3.98 -28.44
C GLU A 13 4.05 -4.88 -27.87
N PRO A 14 3.73 -6.10 -27.36
CA PRO A 14 4.44 -6.78 -26.28
C PRO A 14 5.51 -7.76 -26.73
N ALA A 15 6.55 -7.95 -25.91
CA ALA A 15 7.24 -9.22 -25.65
C ALA A 15 8.48 -8.96 -24.79
N GLY A 16 8.55 -9.63 -23.64
CA GLY A 16 9.72 -9.66 -22.78
C GLY A 16 9.32 -9.87 -21.34
N THR A 17 9.62 -11.05 -20.81
CA THR A 17 9.55 -11.39 -19.39
C THR A 17 10.53 -10.51 -18.63
N ASN A 18 10.14 -9.27 -18.37
CA ASN A 18 10.84 -8.37 -17.48
C ASN A 18 10.01 -8.33 -16.20
N THR A 19 10.46 -9.03 -15.17
CA THR A 19 9.97 -8.94 -13.79
C THR A 19 10.31 -7.57 -13.18
N ALA A 20 10.11 -6.50 -13.95
CA ALA A 20 10.01 -5.14 -13.44
C ALA A 20 8.64 -5.01 -12.75
N SER A 21 8.54 -5.61 -11.56
CA SER A 21 7.54 -5.35 -10.52
C SER A 21 6.10 -5.15 -11.01
N SER A 22 5.53 -6.13 -11.71
CA SER A 22 4.09 -6.10 -11.97
C SER A 22 3.31 -6.27 -10.65
N LEU A 23 2.17 -5.60 -10.51
CA LEU A 23 1.33 -5.69 -9.31
C LEU A 23 0.99 -7.14 -8.92
N PRO A 24 0.62 -8.06 -9.85
CA PRO A 24 0.40 -9.46 -9.50
C PRO A 24 1.64 -10.14 -8.90
N GLY A 25 2.82 -9.87 -9.45
CA GLY A 25 4.08 -10.42 -8.93
C GLY A 25 4.36 -9.93 -7.52
N LEU A 26 4.19 -8.63 -7.27
CA LEU A 26 4.42 -8.04 -5.95
C LEU A 26 3.44 -8.56 -4.89
N VAL A 27 2.18 -8.78 -5.24
CA VAL A 27 1.19 -9.38 -4.33
C VAL A 27 1.56 -10.83 -4.03
N ALA A 28 1.89 -11.62 -5.05
CA ALA A 28 2.27 -13.03 -4.89
C ALA A 28 3.58 -13.23 -4.10
N GLU A 29 4.53 -12.31 -4.22
CA GLU A 29 5.82 -12.38 -3.52
C GLU A 29 5.75 -11.89 -2.07
N HIS A 30 4.68 -11.20 -1.67
CA HIS A 30 4.61 -10.60 -0.35
C HIS A 30 4.59 -11.66 0.78
N PRO A 31 5.50 -11.60 1.78
CA PRO A 31 5.63 -12.61 2.83
C PRO A 31 4.32 -12.89 3.60
N PHE A 32 3.54 -11.85 3.86
CA PHE A 32 2.25 -11.98 4.54
C PHE A 32 1.22 -12.88 3.81
N LEU A 33 1.30 -12.95 2.48
CA LEU A 33 0.34 -13.70 1.65
C LEU A 33 0.84 -15.12 1.33
N GLN A 34 1.96 -15.54 1.92
CA GLN A 34 2.50 -16.89 1.73
C GLN A 34 1.47 -17.95 2.13
N GLY A 35 1.27 -18.93 1.25
CA GLY A 35 0.30 -20.01 1.43
C GLY A 35 -1.10 -19.73 0.89
N MET A 36 -1.38 -18.54 0.34
CA MET A 36 -2.62 -18.29 -0.40
C MET A 36 -2.60 -18.96 -1.77
N THR A 37 -3.77 -19.40 -2.26
CA THR A 37 -3.90 -19.99 -3.58
C THR A 37 -3.81 -18.93 -4.69
N PRO A 38 -3.47 -19.31 -5.92
CA PRO A 38 -3.43 -18.38 -7.05
C PRO A 38 -4.75 -17.62 -7.25
N GLU A 39 -5.89 -18.24 -6.99
CA GLU A 39 -7.21 -17.62 -7.12
C GLU A 39 -7.42 -16.52 -6.07
N HIS A 40 -7.01 -16.76 -4.82
CA HIS A 40 -7.05 -15.73 -3.79
C HIS A 40 -6.12 -14.55 -4.11
N LEU A 41 -4.91 -14.85 -4.60
CA LEU A 41 -3.94 -13.82 -4.99
C LEU A 41 -4.44 -12.99 -6.19
N ALA A 42 -5.15 -13.61 -7.14
CA ALA A 42 -5.79 -12.91 -8.24
C ALA A 42 -6.85 -11.92 -7.74
N ILE A 43 -7.74 -12.35 -6.85
CA ILE A 43 -8.77 -11.47 -6.24
C ILE A 43 -8.13 -10.28 -5.52
N LEU A 44 -7.08 -10.54 -4.72
CA LEU A 44 -6.36 -9.47 -4.03
C LEU A 44 -5.69 -8.50 -5.00
N THR A 45 -5.11 -9.02 -6.09
CA THR A 45 -4.46 -8.22 -7.12
C THR A 45 -5.44 -7.32 -7.86
N GLU A 46 -6.66 -7.81 -8.16
CA GLU A 46 -7.71 -7.01 -8.80
C GLU A 46 -8.18 -5.84 -7.93
N CYS A 47 -8.14 -6.00 -6.61
CA CYS A 47 -8.49 -4.96 -5.63
C CYS A 47 -7.31 -4.06 -5.24
N ALA A 48 -6.08 -4.41 -5.63
CA ALA A 48 -4.87 -3.71 -5.19
C ALA A 48 -4.55 -2.51 -6.09
N MET A 49 -3.89 -1.52 -5.50
CA MET A 49 -3.30 -0.40 -6.21
C MET A 49 -1.99 0.00 -5.55
N PHE A 50 -1.09 0.61 -6.32
CA PHE A 50 0.10 1.22 -5.75
C PHE A 50 -0.28 2.45 -4.92
N ALA A 51 0.34 2.58 -3.76
CA ALA A 51 0.27 3.76 -2.91
C ALA A 51 1.68 4.17 -2.51
N GLU A 52 1.99 5.46 -2.67
CA GLU A 52 3.27 6.04 -2.31
C GLU A 52 3.02 7.22 -1.38
N PHE A 53 3.86 7.33 -0.35
CA PHE A 53 3.78 8.38 0.66
C PHE A 53 5.17 9.00 0.81
N LYS A 54 5.21 10.32 0.97
CA LYS A 54 6.45 11.03 1.27
C LYS A 54 6.83 10.81 2.73
N LYS A 55 8.12 11.01 3.05
CA LYS A 55 8.57 11.01 4.44
C LYS A 55 7.78 12.04 5.26
N GLY A 56 7.21 11.60 6.38
CA GLY A 56 6.40 12.43 7.28
C GLY A 56 4.96 12.65 6.81
N GLU A 57 4.55 12.03 5.69
CA GLU A 57 3.16 12.05 5.25
C GLU A 57 2.31 11.09 6.11
N VAL A 58 1.16 11.59 6.56
CA VAL A 58 0.23 10.83 7.39
C VAL A 58 -0.61 9.91 6.50
N ILE A 59 -0.50 8.60 6.70
CA ILE A 59 -1.26 7.59 5.96
C ILE A 59 -2.72 7.55 6.43
N PHE A 60 -2.94 7.55 7.75
CA PHE A 60 -4.25 7.66 8.38
C PHE A 60 -4.13 8.22 9.80
N ARG A 61 -5.27 8.55 10.41
CA ARG A 61 -5.36 8.97 11.82
C ARG A 61 -6.29 8.06 12.58
N GLU A 62 -5.96 7.80 13.84
CA GLU A 62 -6.85 7.09 14.77
C GLU A 62 -8.24 7.75 14.79
N GLY A 63 -9.28 6.93 14.96
CA GLY A 63 -10.66 7.41 15.02
C GLY A 63 -11.26 7.84 13.67
N THR A 64 -10.51 7.77 12.57
CA THR A 64 -11.05 7.95 11.21
C THR A 64 -11.47 6.60 10.60
N PRO A 65 -12.38 6.58 9.61
CA PRO A 65 -12.81 5.33 8.98
C PRO A 65 -11.65 4.53 8.38
N ALA A 66 -11.59 3.23 8.70
CA ALA A 66 -10.62 2.29 8.16
C ALA A 66 -11.22 1.58 6.94
N ASN A 67 -10.70 1.89 5.76
CA ASN A 67 -11.20 1.37 4.48
C ASN A 67 -10.08 0.83 3.58
N ARG A 68 -8.87 0.67 4.12
CA ARG A 68 -7.69 0.25 3.38
C ARG A 68 -6.88 -0.75 4.19
N PHE A 69 -6.13 -1.58 3.47
CA PHE A 69 -5.15 -2.50 4.01
C PHE A 69 -3.90 -2.37 3.14
N TYR A 70 -2.74 -2.30 3.77
CA TYR A 70 -1.48 -2.03 3.09
C TYR A 70 -0.50 -3.19 3.27
N LEU A 71 0.06 -3.63 2.15
CA LEU A 71 1.22 -4.50 2.09
C LEU A 71 2.46 -3.61 1.98
N ILE A 72 3.32 -3.63 3.01
CA ILE A 72 4.46 -2.72 3.02
C ILE A 72 5.59 -3.31 2.18
N ARG A 73 5.86 -2.69 1.04
CA ARG A 73 6.92 -3.11 0.12
C ARG A 73 8.28 -2.51 0.46
N SER A 74 8.30 -1.23 0.85
CA SER A 74 9.53 -0.47 1.02
C SER A 74 9.31 0.71 1.97
N GLY A 75 10.38 1.12 2.65
CA GLY A 75 10.33 2.23 3.60
C GLY A 75 10.03 1.78 5.02
N ARG A 76 9.57 2.72 5.85
CA ARG A 76 9.21 2.49 7.24
C ARG A 76 7.97 3.31 7.54
N VAL A 77 7.00 2.69 8.19
CA VAL A 77 5.83 3.36 8.76
C VAL A 77 5.97 3.33 10.28
N GLU A 78 5.80 4.48 10.90
CA GLU A 78 5.74 4.64 12.35
C GLU A 78 4.26 4.74 12.74
N LEU A 79 3.81 3.79 13.55
CA LEU A 79 2.48 3.82 14.14
C LEU A 79 2.57 4.51 15.50
N GLU A 80 1.85 5.61 15.66
CA GLU A 80 1.89 6.46 16.85
C GLU A 80 0.49 6.66 17.40
N ALA A 81 0.38 6.72 18.73
CA ALA A 81 -0.82 7.19 19.42
C ALA A 81 -0.58 8.58 20.02
N GLU A 82 -1.62 9.41 19.96
CA GLU A 82 -1.68 10.66 20.72
C GLU A 82 -1.99 10.32 22.19
N VAL A 83 -1.14 10.75 23.12
CA VAL A 83 -1.37 10.53 24.55
C VAL A 83 -1.36 11.87 25.30
N PRO A 84 -2.19 12.08 26.34
CA PRO A 84 -2.28 13.38 27.00
C PRO A 84 -0.94 13.93 27.55
N GLU A 85 0.00 13.05 27.85
CA GLU A 85 1.28 13.37 28.50
C GLU A 85 2.43 13.61 27.50
N ARG A 86 2.26 13.24 26.23
CA ARG A 86 3.25 13.38 25.14
C ARG A 86 2.55 13.61 23.82
N ASP A 87 3.01 14.56 23.01
CA ASP A 87 2.41 14.86 21.70
C ASP A 87 2.17 13.57 20.87
N HIS A 88 3.18 12.70 20.77
CA HIS A 88 3.06 11.39 20.12
C HIS A 88 3.87 10.31 20.86
N MET A 89 3.30 9.11 20.96
CA MET A 89 3.97 7.91 21.47
C MET A 89 4.06 6.85 20.37
N LEU A 90 5.29 6.48 19.99
CA LEU A 90 5.54 5.40 19.05
C LEU A 90 5.08 4.05 19.64
N ILE A 91 4.16 3.40 18.95
CA ILE A 91 3.65 2.07 19.27
C ILE A 91 4.47 1.01 18.54
N GLN A 92 4.67 1.19 17.23
CA GLN A 92 5.31 0.18 16.39
C GLN A 92 6.01 0.79 15.18
N ASN A 93 7.14 0.17 14.81
CA ASN A 93 7.75 0.35 13.49
C ASN A 93 7.29 -0.79 12.58
N ILE A 94 6.75 -0.45 11.41
CA ILE A 94 6.25 -1.40 10.41
C ILE A 94 7.13 -1.25 9.16
N GLY A 95 7.68 -2.36 8.67
CA GLY A 95 8.67 -2.38 7.60
C GLY A 95 8.29 -3.28 6.43
N PRO A 96 9.22 -3.48 5.47
CA PRO A 96 8.99 -4.33 4.31
C PRO A 96 8.61 -5.77 4.69
N GLY A 97 7.55 -6.29 4.09
CA GLY A 97 7.01 -7.62 4.36
C GLY A 97 5.96 -7.66 5.47
N ASP A 98 5.84 -6.60 6.26
CA ASP A 98 4.76 -6.42 7.23
C ASP A 98 3.49 -5.88 6.56
N VAL A 99 2.41 -5.83 7.34
CA VAL A 99 1.14 -5.29 6.90
C VAL A 99 0.62 -4.24 7.86
N LEU A 100 -0.16 -3.33 7.31
CA LEU A 100 -0.77 -2.24 8.05
C LEU A 100 -2.27 -2.21 7.76
N GLY A 101 -3.03 -2.01 8.82
CA GLY A 101 -4.41 -1.60 8.71
C GLY A 101 -5.46 -2.69 8.91
N TRP A 102 -5.22 -3.57 9.88
CA TRP A 102 -6.15 -4.62 10.31
C TRP A 102 -7.55 -4.10 10.69
N SER A 103 -7.65 -2.85 11.17
CA SER A 103 -8.91 -2.27 11.63
C SER A 103 -10.00 -2.22 10.54
N TRP A 104 -9.63 -2.29 9.25
CA TRP A 104 -10.61 -2.35 8.16
C TRP A 104 -11.41 -3.66 8.13
N MET A 105 -10.89 -4.74 8.73
CA MET A 105 -11.54 -6.06 8.73
C MET A 105 -12.60 -6.22 9.83
N PHE A 106 -12.58 -5.37 10.85
CA PHE A 106 -13.36 -5.58 12.07
C PHE A 106 -14.24 -4.36 12.39
N PRO A 107 -15.53 -4.56 12.74
CA PRO A 107 -16.36 -3.47 13.26
C PRO A 107 -15.69 -2.76 14.45
N PRO A 108 -15.84 -1.43 14.61
CA PRO A 108 -16.70 -0.54 13.83
C PRO A 108 -16.04 -0.02 12.52
N TYR A 109 -14.94 -0.62 12.06
CA TYR A 109 -14.19 -0.20 10.87
C TYR A 109 -13.60 1.22 10.99
N TYR A 110 -13.02 1.52 12.15
CA TYR A 110 -12.27 2.75 12.41
C TYR A 110 -10.85 2.39 12.81
N TRP A 111 -9.88 3.24 12.44
CA TRP A 111 -8.49 3.05 12.84
C TRP A 111 -8.37 3.05 14.37
N ARG A 112 -7.86 1.94 14.89
CA ARG A 112 -7.63 1.69 16.32
C ARG A 112 -6.38 0.83 16.46
N PHE A 113 -5.58 1.13 17.48
CA PHE A 113 -4.35 0.43 17.80
C PHE A 113 -3.94 0.68 19.25
#